data_AF-A0A5J4RGZ7-F1
#
_entry.id   AF-A0A5J4RGZ7-F1
#
_cell.length_a   1.000
_cell.length_b   1.000
_cell.length_c   1.000
_cell.angle_alpha   90.00
_cell.angle_beta   90.00
_cell.angle_gamma   90.00
#
_symmetry.space_group_name_H-M   'P 1'
#
loop_
_entity.id
_entity.type
_entity.pdbx_description
1 polymer ?
#
loop_
_entity_poly.entity_id
_entity_poly.type
_entity_poly.pdbx_seq_one_letter_code
_entity_poly.pdbx_strand_id
1 'polypeptide(L)'
;MDDIHYDAIFGKLSEISIKLDSIQATSKTKENQPVHQVVNQSVSQEEIELIVRTHSTHLGKFIEKTHKLEVELYNKLITSIYELKKQVKALPVPEKISLESMMKLFPKPKKIIICGFEFLRISVIIFILSLVAFFSLTLNIKQMDDYRRLKSRYSEQTEYILHMETNKNPPGTKKK
;
A
#
# COMPACT_ATOMS: atom_id res chain seq x y z
N MET A 1 4.22 -43.62 17.78
CA MET A 1 3.14 -42.68 18.15
C MET A 1 2.22 -42.62 16.96
N ASP A 2 0.97 -43.02 17.14
CA ASP A 2 0.02 -43.21 16.04
C ASP A 2 -0.21 -41.91 15.28
N ASP A 3 0.05 -41.98 13.98
CA ASP A 3 -0.02 -40.86 13.03
C ASP A 3 -1.50 -40.58 12.71
N ILE A 4 -2.21 -39.99 13.67
CA ILE A 4 -3.60 -39.58 13.46
C ILE A 4 -3.55 -38.30 12.60
N HIS A 5 -3.79 -38.47 11.30
CA HIS A 5 -3.88 -37.39 10.31
C HIS A 5 -4.95 -36.36 10.72
N TYR A 6 -4.64 -35.07 10.58
CA TYR A 6 -5.59 -33.98 10.86
C TYR A 6 -6.88 -34.14 10.06
N ASP A 7 -6.76 -34.60 8.81
CA ASP A 7 -7.90 -34.89 7.94
C ASP A 7 -8.79 -35.99 8.48
N ALA A 8 -8.22 -37.00 9.16
CA ALA A 8 -8.98 -38.06 9.80
C ALA A 8 -9.75 -37.56 11.03
N ILE A 9 -9.16 -36.64 11.83
CA ILE A 9 -9.85 -36.01 12.96
C ILE A 9 -10.98 -35.10 12.47
N PHE A 10 -10.71 -34.27 11.45
CA PHE A 10 -11.72 -33.37 10.89
C PHE A 10 -12.85 -34.14 10.22
N GLY A 11 -12.53 -35.23 9.49
CA GLY A 11 -13.52 -36.15 8.93
C GLY A 11 -14.42 -36.76 10.00
N LYS A 12 -13.86 -37.22 11.13
CA LYS A 12 -14.64 -37.76 12.25
C LYS A 12 -15.51 -36.72 12.94
N LEU A 13 -15.01 -35.49 13.11
CA LEU A 13 -15.81 -34.38 13.67
C LEU A 13 -16.96 -33.99 12.73
N SER A 14 -16.72 -33.98 11.42
CA SER A 14 -17.75 -33.73 10.39
C SER A 14 -18.82 -34.82 10.36
N GLU A 15 -18.42 -36.11 10.39
CA GLU A 15 -19.35 -37.24 10.51
C GLU A 15 -20.24 -37.13 11.75
N ILE A 16 -19.66 -36.71 12.89
CA ILE A 16 -20.40 -36.50 14.14
C ILE A 16 -21.37 -35.32 14.01
N SER A 17 -20.96 -34.21 13.41
CA SER A 17 -21.82 -33.04 13.18
C SER A 17 -23.05 -33.41 12.36
N ILE A 18 -22.87 -34.14 11.25
CA ILE A 18 -23.97 -34.58 10.38
C ILE A 18 -24.95 -35.48 11.15
N LYS A 19 -24.44 -36.38 12.01
CA LYS A 19 -25.28 -37.23 12.86
C LYS A 19 -26.07 -36.43 13.88
N LEU A 20 -25.46 -35.43 14.53
CA LEU A 20 -26.13 -34.54 15.47
C LEU A 20 -27.22 -33.70 14.79
N ASP A 21 -26.94 -33.17 13.59
CA ASP A 21 -27.91 -32.40 12.80
C ASP A 21 -29.12 -33.27 12.40
N SER A 22 -28.88 -34.54 12.04
CA SER A 22 -29.95 -35.51 11.73
C SER A 22 -30.82 -35.82 12.96
N ILE A 23 -30.21 -35.96 14.14
CA ILE A 23 -30.93 -36.17 15.42
C ILE A 23 -31.77 -34.95 15.76
N GLN A 24 -31.24 -33.73 15.56
CA GLN A 24 -31.98 -32.49 15.81
C GLN A 24 -33.11 -32.25 14.79
N ALA A 25 -32.90 -32.63 13.53
CA ALA A 25 -33.93 -32.54 12.51
C ALA A 25 -35.10 -33.50 12.80
N THR A 26 -34.79 -34.75 13.18
CA THR A 26 -35.80 -35.74 13.55
C THR A 26 -36.54 -35.40 14.84
N SER A 27 -35.91 -34.74 15.82
CA SER A 27 -36.59 -34.25 17.02
C SER A 27 -37.60 -33.14 16.71
N LYS A 28 -37.26 -32.20 15.81
CA LYS A 28 -38.17 -31.11 15.38
C LYS A 28 -39.35 -31.59 14.52
N THR A 29 -39.17 -32.68 13.76
CA THR A 29 -40.27 -33.29 12.98
C THR A 29 -41.28 -34.02 13.86
N LYS A 30 -40.83 -34.65 14.96
CA LYS A 30 -41.71 -35.33 15.94
C LYS A 30 -42.60 -34.37 16.74
N GLU A 31 -42.22 -33.11 16.91
CA GLU A 31 -43.02 -32.10 17.62
C GLU A 31 -44.25 -31.62 16.80
N ASN A 32 -44.25 -31.81 15.48
CA ASN A 32 -45.25 -31.27 14.55
C ASN A 32 -46.13 -32.32 13.83
N GLN A 33 -46.04 -33.62 14.18
CA GLN A 33 -46.84 -34.69 13.55
C GLN A 33 -47.93 -35.27 14.47
N PRO A 34 -49.10 -35.66 13.93
CA PRO A 34 -50.18 -36.26 14.71
C PRO A 34 -49.77 -37.65 15.22
N VAL A 35 -50.18 -37.95 16.45
CA VAL A 35 -49.74 -39.02 17.39
C VAL A 35 -49.69 -40.47 16.84
N HIS A 36 -50.08 -40.75 15.60
CA HIS A 36 -50.24 -42.13 15.07
C HIS A 36 -49.21 -42.63 14.04
N GLN A 37 -48.12 -41.92 13.77
CA GLN A 37 -46.99 -42.46 12.99
C GLN A 37 -45.68 -42.41 13.77
N VAL A 38 -45.52 -43.34 14.71
CA VAL A 38 -44.26 -43.52 15.43
C VAL A 38 -43.31 -44.33 14.56
N VAL A 39 -42.53 -43.65 13.71
CA VAL A 39 -41.26 -44.20 13.21
C VAL A 39 -40.28 -44.11 14.38
N ASN A 40 -40.13 -45.22 15.11
CA ASN A 40 -39.15 -45.38 16.18
C ASN A 40 -37.73 -45.46 15.59
N GLN A 41 -37.18 -44.30 15.21
CA GLN A 41 -35.74 -44.09 15.29
C GLN A 41 -35.49 -43.38 16.61
N SER A 42 -35.42 -44.16 17.69
CA SER A 42 -34.97 -43.71 18.99
C SER A 42 -33.47 -43.91 19.05
N VAL A 43 -32.70 -42.86 18.80
CA VAL A 43 -31.28 -42.86 19.15
C VAL A 43 -31.20 -43.05 20.66
N SER A 44 -30.46 -44.08 21.10
CA SER A 44 -30.41 -44.43 22.52
C SER A 44 -29.58 -43.40 23.30
N GLN A 45 -29.83 -43.26 24.60
CA GLN A 45 -29.09 -42.34 25.44
C GLN A 45 -27.59 -42.69 25.46
N GLU A 46 -27.27 -43.98 25.35
CA GLU A 46 -25.91 -44.51 25.25
C GLU A 46 -25.22 -44.10 23.94
N GLU A 47 -25.95 -44.07 22.82
CA GLU A 47 -25.42 -43.59 21.53
C GLU A 47 -25.10 -42.10 21.58
N ILE A 48 -25.95 -41.29 22.22
CA ILE A 48 -25.72 -39.85 22.40
C ILE A 48 -24.50 -39.63 23.30
N GLU A 49 -24.39 -40.35 24.41
CA GLU A 49 -23.24 -40.27 25.32
C GLU A 49 -21.93 -40.68 24.61
N LEU A 50 -21.97 -41.74 23.81
CA LEU A 50 -20.83 -42.19 23.00
C LEU A 50 -20.41 -41.12 21.98
N ILE A 51 -21.36 -40.47 21.31
CA ILE A 51 -21.10 -39.39 20.36
C ILE A 51 -20.43 -38.21 21.07
N VAL A 52 -20.97 -37.74 22.20
CA VAL A 52 -20.44 -36.60 22.95
C VAL A 52 -19.03 -36.90 23.48
N ARG A 53 -18.81 -38.11 24.01
CA ARG A 53 -17.51 -38.55 24.51
C ARG A 53 -16.47 -38.63 23.39
N THR A 54 -16.86 -39.17 22.24
CA THR A 54 -15.99 -39.29 21.07
C THR A 54 -15.65 -37.91 20.48
N HIS A 55 -16.63 -37.01 20.40
CA HIS A 55 -16.43 -35.64 19.95
C HIS A 55 -15.45 -34.88 20.85
N SER A 56 -15.68 -34.94 22.17
CA SER A 56 -14.81 -34.29 23.16
C SER A 56 -13.37 -34.82 23.11
N THR A 57 -13.20 -36.12 22.91
CA THR A 57 -11.89 -36.76 22.79
C THR A 57 -11.14 -36.30 21.53
N HIS A 58 -11.82 -36.25 20.38
CA HIS A 58 -11.22 -35.80 19.13
C HIS A 58 -10.88 -34.30 19.16
N LEU A 59 -11.76 -33.48 19.73
CA LEU A 59 -11.51 -32.05 19.90
C LEU A 59 -10.31 -31.80 20.83
N GLY A 60 -10.22 -32.52 21.95
CA GLY A 60 -9.07 -32.43 22.85
C GLY A 60 -7.74 -32.75 22.16
N LYS A 61 -7.69 -33.85 21.39
CA LYS A 61 -6.50 -34.23 20.60
C LYS A 61 -6.14 -33.19 19.52
N PHE A 62 -7.14 -32.58 18.89
CA PHE A 62 -6.93 -31.51 17.91
C PHE A 62 -6.29 -30.29 18.58
N ILE A 63 -6.84 -29.82 19.70
CA ILE A 63 -6.32 -28.67 20.44
C ILE A 63 -4.89 -28.92 20.90
N GLU A 64 -4.61 -30.10 21.46
CA GLU A 64 -3.26 -30.47 21.92
C GLU A 64 -2.24 -30.45 20.78
N LYS A 65 -2.58 -31.03 19.61
CA LYS A 65 -1.68 -31.08 18.46
C LYS A 65 -1.41 -29.68 17.90
N THR A 66 -2.45 -28.84 17.82
CA THR A 66 -2.32 -27.46 17.35
C THR A 66 -1.48 -26.63 18.32
N HIS A 67 -1.72 -26.76 19.62
CA HIS A 67 -0.91 -26.09 20.64
C HIS A 67 0.56 -26.51 20.58
N LYS A 68 0.83 -27.82 20.43
CA LYS A 68 2.20 -28.33 20.30
C LYS A 68 2.91 -27.76 19.07
N LEU A 69 2.22 -27.67 17.94
CA LEU A 69 2.75 -27.10 16.70
C LEU A 69 3.06 -25.60 16.88
N GLU A 70 2.15 -24.85 17.49
CA GLU A 70 2.35 -23.42 17.78
C GLU A 70 3.57 -23.20 18.67
N VAL A 71 3.69 -23.95 19.78
CA VAL A 71 4.83 -23.86 20.70
C VAL A 71 6.15 -24.18 19.99
N GLU A 72 6.16 -25.20 19.13
CA GLU A 72 7.36 -25.54 18.35
C GLU A 72 7.75 -24.42 17.38
N LEU A 73 6.79 -23.82 16.68
CA LEU A 73 7.02 -22.68 15.79
C LEU A 73 7.54 -21.46 16.54
N TYR A 74 6.95 -21.12 17.68
CA TYR A 74 7.40 -20.01 18.52
C TYR A 74 8.83 -20.23 19.02
N ASN A 75 9.16 -21.44 19.49
CA ASN A 75 10.52 -21.77 19.93
C ASN A 75 11.54 -21.65 18.79
N LYS A 76 11.21 -22.12 17.58
CA LYS A 76 12.05 -21.95 16.40
C LYS A 76 12.25 -20.48 16.04
N LEU A 77 11.19 -19.68 16.08
CA LEU A 77 11.26 -18.25 15.80
C LEU A 77 12.16 -17.52 16.81
N ILE A 78 11.98 -17.79 18.11
CA ILE A 78 12.80 -17.21 19.19
C ILE A 78 14.28 -17.56 18.98
N THR A 79 14.56 -18.83 18.64
CA THR A 79 15.93 -19.29 18.39
C THR A 79 16.55 -18.58 17.19
N SER A 80 15.81 -18.45 16.07
CA SER A 80 16.27 -17.74 14.87
C SER A 80 16.53 -16.25 15.15
N ILE A 81 15.67 -15.59 15.92
CA ILE A 81 15.85 -14.19 16.34
C ILE A 81 17.12 -14.05 17.19
N TYR A 82 17.36 -15.00 18.10
CA TYR A 82 18.55 -15.01 18.94
C TYR A 82 19.84 -15.17 18.12
N GLU A 83 19.86 -16.12 17.18
CA GLU A 83 21.00 -16.31 16.28
C GLU A 83 21.23 -15.10 15.37
N LEU A 84 20.19 -14.50 14.83
CA LEU A 84 20.31 -13.28 14.03
C LEU A 84 20.88 -12.12 14.86
N LYS A 85 20.43 -11.95 16.10
CA LYS A 85 20.99 -10.95 17.03
C LYS A 85 22.48 -11.20 17.29
N LYS A 86 22.91 -12.45 17.40
CA LYS A 86 24.32 -12.83 17.56
C LYS A 86 25.13 -12.49 16.32
N GLN A 87 24.61 -12.80 15.12
CA GLN A 87 25.25 -12.46 13.85
C GLN A 87 25.38 -10.95 13.67
N VAL A 88 24.33 -10.18 13.96
CA VAL A 88 24.37 -8.71 13.89
C VAL A 88 25.39 -8.12 14.87
N LYS A 89 25.52 -8.68 16.08
CA LYS A 89 26.57 -8.27 17.03
C LYS A 89 27.98 -8.65 16.59
N ALA A 90 28.12 -9.72 15.81
CA ALA A 90 29.39 -10.19 15.27
C ALA A 90 29.80 -9.44 13.99
N LEU A 91 28.88 -8.70 13.36
CA LEU A 91 29.24 -7.78 12.28
C LEU A 91 30.25 -6.76 12.82
N PRO A 92 31.33 -6.49 12.07
CA PRO A 92 32.24 -5.43 12.45
C PRO A 92 31.41 -4.14 12.55
N VAL A 93 31.48 -3.48 13.70
CA VAL A 93 30.97 -2.11 13.85
C VAL A 93 31.56 -1.35 12.68
N PRO A 94 30.75 -0.66 11.85
CA PRO A 94 31.30 0.09 10.73
C PRO A 94 32.39 0.98 11.31
N GLU A 95 33.63 0.68 10.92
CA GLU A 95 34.79 1.50 11.22
C GLU A 95 34.32 2.92 10.97
N LYS A 96 34.41 3.79 11.99
CA LYS A 96 33.97 5.18 11.87
C LYS A 96 34.67 5.72 10.63
N ILE A 97 33.96 5.78 9.51
CA ILE A 97 34.51 6.25 8.25
C ILE A 97 34.77 7.72 8.55
N SER A 98 36.03 8.03 8.86
CA SER A 98 36.39 9.36 9.29
C SER A 98 36.11 10.25 8.08
N LEU A 99 35.14 11.14 8.24
CA LEU A 99 34.75 12.08 7.20
C LEU A 99 35.96 12.95 6.81
N GLU A 100 36.93 13.08 7.73
CA GLU A 100 38.24 13.69 7.55
C GLU A 100 39.12 12.96 6.52
N SER A 101 39.17 11.62 6.52
CA SER A 101 39.88 10.84 5.51
C SER A 101 39.25 11.01 4.11
N MET A 102 37.92 11.10 4.03
CA MET A 102 37.23 11.42 2.78
C MET A 102 37.52 12.86 2.33
N MET A 103 37.51 13.84 3.25
CA MET A 103 37.84 15.23 2.94
C MET A 103 39.25 15.41 2.39
N LYS A 104 40.22 14.57 2.80
CA LYS A 104 41.60 14.58 2.26
C LYS A 104 41.68 14.11 0.80
N LEU A 105 40.74 13.30 0.33
CA LEU A 105 40.68 12.83 -1.06
C LEU A 105 40.13 13.89 -2.02
N PHE A 106 39.42 14.91 -1.51
CA PHE A 106 38.88 15.97 -2.35
C PHE A 106 39.85 17.16 -2.43
N PRO A 107 40.10 17.70 -3.64
CA PRO A 107 40.94 18.88 -3.79
C PRO A 107 40.34 20.05 -2.99
N LYS A 108 41.19 20.75 -2.22
CA LYS A 108 40.77 21.88 -1.38
C LYS A 108 39.98 22.88 -2.22
N PRO A 109 38.79 23.32 -1.75
CA PRO A 109 37.94 24.20 -2.54
C PRO A 109 38.66 25.55 -2.75
N LYS A 110 38.80 25.94 -4.02
CA LYS A 110 39.48 27.18 -4.41
C LYS A 110 38.66 28.38 -3.96
N LYS A 111 39.28 29.25 -3.15
CA LYS A 111 38.72 30.53 -2.70
C LYS A 111 39.17 31.65 -3.62
N ILE A 112 38.32 32.66 -3.77
CA ILE A 112 38.61 33.93 -4.45
C ILE A 112 38.22 35.07 -3.54
N ILE A 113 38.96 36.18 -3.61
CA ILE A 113 38.72 37.36 -2.78
C ILE A 113 38.00 38.40 -3.65
N ILE A 114 36.83 38.85 -3.22
CA ILE A 114 36.06 39.92 -3.87
C ILE A 114 35.75 40.97 -2.83
N CYS A 115 36.16 42.23 -3.07
CA CYS A 115 35.95 43.35 -2.16
C CYS A 115 36.40 43.09 -0.70
N GLY A 116 37.50 42.35 -0.50
CA GLY A 116 38.04 42.02 0.82
C GLY A 116 37.37 40.82 1.52
N PHE A 117 36.36 40.20 0.91
CA PHE A 117 35.70 39.01 1.44
C PHE A 117 36.12 37.75 0.68
N GLU A 118 36.37 36.66 1.41
CA GLU A 118 36.69 35.36 0.84
C GLU A 118 35.43 34.60 0.44
N PHE A 119 35.32 34.23 -0.83
CA PHE A 119 34.24 33.40 -1.35
C PHE A 119 34.77 32.13 -1.99
N LEU A 120 33.99 31.06 -1.91
CA LEU A 120 34.25 29.86 -2.70
C LEU A 120 34.01 30.16 -4.18
N ARG A 121 34.94 29.79 -5.06
CA ARG A 121 34.83 30.02 -6.51
C ARG A 121 33.51 29.51 -7.09
N ILE A 122 33.06 28.34 -6.63
CA ILE A 122 31.80 27.72 -7.07
C ILE A 122 30.60 28.58 -6.68
N SER A 123 30.60 29.18 -5.47
CA SER A 123 29.52 30.03 -5.01
C SER A 123 29.35 31.27 -5.89
N VAL A 124 30.45 31.90 -6.30
CA VAL A 124 30.43 33.06 -7.18
C VAL A 124 29.94 32.69 -8.58
N ILE A 125 30.35 31.54 -9.12
CA ILE A 125 29.87 31.05 -10.42
C ILE A 125 28.36 30.82 -10.38
N ILE A 126 27.85 30.13 -9.35
CA ILE A 126 26.42 29.88 -9.17
C ILE A 126 25.66 31.20 -9.09
N PHE A 127 26.15 32.15 -8.30
CA PHE A 127 25.51 33.46 -8.15
C PHE A 127 25.39 34.21 -9.49
N ILE A 128 26.45 34.24 -10.29
CA ILE A 128 26.43 34.87 -11.62
C ILE A 128 25.43 34.16 -12.55
N LEU A 129 25.42 32.82 -12.56
CA LEU A 129 24.47 32.05 -13.37
C LEU A 129 23.02 32.32 -12.94
N SER A 130 22.76 32.40 -11.63
CA SER A 130 21.44 32.76 -11.10
C SER A 130 21.01 34.16 -11.52
N LEU A 131 21.92 35.14 -11.51
CA LEU A 131 21.62 36.49 -12.01
C LEU A 131 21.27 36.48 -13.49
N VAL A 132 22.06 35.79 -14.33
CA VAL A 132 21.79 35.68 -15.77
C VAL A 132 20.43 35.03 -16.02
N ALA A 133 20.12 33.93 -15.32
CA ALA A 133 18.84 33.25 -15.44
C ALA A 133 17.67 34.15 -15.02
N PHE A 134 17.82 34.89 -13.92
CA PHE A 134 16.82 35.83 -13.43
C PHE A 134 16.54 36.95 -14.45
N PHE A 135 17.59 37.62 -14.95
CA PHE A 135 17.43 38.67 -15.97
C PHE A 135 16.81 38.13 -17.26
N SER A 136 17.21 36.93 -17.69
CA SER A 136 16.64 36.29 -18.88
C SER A 136 15.14 36.03 -18.70
N LEU A 137 14.73 35.57 -17.52
CA LEU A 137 13.32 35.35 -17.18
C LEU A 137 12.54 36.66 -17.17
N THR A 138 13.06 37.71 -16.51
CA THR A 138 12.39 39.02 -16.44
C THR A 138 12.23 39.64 -17.83
N LEU A 139 13.26 39.57 -18.67
CA LEU A 139 13.19 40.07 -20.04
C LEU A 139 12.21 39.27 -20.89
N ASN A 140 12.17 37.95 -20.75
CA ASN A 140 11.23 37.09 -21.48
C ASN A 140 9.76 37.41 -21.12
N ILE A 141 9.46 37.57 -19.83
CA ILE A 141 8.11 37.97 -19.36
C ILE A 141 7.73 39.33 -19.97
N LYS A 142 8.64 40.31 -19.90
CA LYS A 142 8.40 41.64 -20.46
C LYS A 142 8.15 41.60 -21.98
N GLN A 143 8.95 40.84 -22.72
CA GLN A 143 8.76 40.65 -24.16
C GLN A 143 7.41 40.00 -24.49
N MET A 144 6.99 39.01 -23.69
CA MET A 144 5.68 38.36 -23.87
C MET A 144 4.53 39.34 -23.61
N ASP A 145 4.63 40.19 -22.58
CA ASP A 145 3.63 41.22 -22.28
C ASP A 145 3.56 42.28 -23.38
N ASP A 146 4.71 42.75 -23.86
CA ASP A 146 4.78 43.72 -24.98
C ASP A 146 4.18 43.12 -26.27
N TYR A 147 4.48 41.85 -26.56
CA TYR A 147 3.88 41.13 -27.70
C TYR A 147 2.36 41.00 -27.55
N ARG A 148 1.87 40.64 -26.36
CA ARG A 148 0.44 40.52 -26.08
C ARG A 148 -0.28 41.86 -26.27
N ARG A 149 0.32 42.94 -25.79
CA ARG A 149 -0.22 44.31 -25.95
C ARG A 149 -0.27 44.72 -27.41
N LEU A 150 0.78 44.42 -28.18
CA LEU A 150 0.82 44.70 -29.61
C LEU A 150 -0.26 43.91 -30.36
N LYS A 151 -0.41 42.62 -30.06
CA LYS A 151 -1.43 41.75 -30.65
C LYS A 151 -2.85 42.26 -30.40
N SER A 152 -3.16 42.73 -29.19
CA SER A 152 -4.47 43.32 -28.86
C SER A 152 -4.79 44.51 -29.75
N ARG A 153 -3.84 45.45 -29.89
CA ARG A 153 -4.01 46.65 -30.72
C ARG A 153 -4.22 46.32 -32.19
N TYR A 154 -3.48 45.35 -32.73
CA TYR A 154 -3.69 44.90 -34.11
C TYR A 154 -5.06 44.25 -34.28
N SER A 155 -5.50 43.43 -33.32
CA SER A 155 -6.84 42.83 -33.35
C SER A 155 -7.93 43.89 -33.37
N GLU A 156 -7.85 44.88 -32.48
CA GLU A 156 -8.78 46.02 -32.42
C GLU A 156 -8.80 46.81 -33.73
N GLN A 157 -7.64 47.05 -34.34
CA GLN A 157 -7.56 47.72 -35.64
C GLN A 157 -8.20 46.91 -36.77
N THR A 158 -7.95 45.60 -36.82
CA THR A 158 -8.55 44.71 -37.83
C THR A 158 -10.07 44.65 -37.66
N GLU A 159 -10.57 44.55 -36.44
CA GLU A 159 -12.00 44.55 -36.13
C GLU A 159 -12.67 45.89 -36.51
N TYR A 160 -12.03 47.01 -36.21
CA TYR A 160 -12.50 48.34 -36.63
C TYR A 160 -12.59 48.49 -38.15
N ILE A 161 -11.58 48.02 -38.88
CA ILE A 161 -11.58 48.05 -40.35
C ILE A 161 -12.71 47.18 -40.91
N LEU A 162 -12.90 45.97 -40.37
CA LEU A 162 -13.96 45.06 -40.77
C LEU A 162 -15.35 45.68 -40.54
N HIS A 163 -15.57 46.33 -39.39
CA HIS A 163 -16.81 47.05 -39.11
C HIS A 163 -17.05 48.20 -40.08
N MET A 164 -16.01 48.96 -40.43
CA MET A 164 -16.10 50.05 -41.42
C MET A 164 -16.41 49.53 -42.83
N GLU A 165 -15.84 48.39 -43.23
CA GLU A 165 -16.11 47.75 -44.51
C GLU A 165 -17.54 47.19 -44.60
N THR A 166 -18.00 46.54 -43.52
CA THR A 166 -19.37 46.00 -43.41
C THR A 166 -20.43 47.11 -43.37
N ASN A 167 -20.16 48.23 -42.70
CA ASN A 167 -21.07 49.38 -42.66
C ASN A 167 -21.10 50.18 -43.98
N LYS A 168 -19.99 50.19 -44.75
CA LYS A 168 -19.96 50.82 -46.09
C LYS A 168 -20.68 49.97 -47.15
N ASN A 169 -20.68 48.65 -47.01
CA ASN A 169 -21.35 47.72 -47.91
C ASN A 169 -22.41 46.91 -47.13
N PRO A 170 -23.60 47.47 -46.87
CA PRO A 170 -24.65 46.73 -46.19
C PRO A 170 -25.05 45.49 -47.02
N PRO A 171 -25.30 44.34 -46.38
CA PRO A 171 -25.74 43.13 -47.07
C PRO A 171 -27.16 43.35 -47.61
N GLY A 172 -27.25 43.91 -48.81
CA GLY A 172 -28.53 44.25 -49.43
C GLY A 172 -28.47 45.25 -50.58
N THR A 173 -27.41 46.05 -50.73
CA THR A 173 -27.25 46.93 -51.90
C THR A 173 -26.83 46.11 -53.12
N LYS A 174 -27.81 45.48 -53.77
CA LYS A 174 -27.72 45.15 -55.20
C LYS A 174 -27.46 46.47 -55.94
N LYS A 175 -26.24 46.64 -56.47
CA LYS A 175 -25.96 47.67 -57.46
C LYS A 175 -26.93 47.45 -58.63
N LYS A 176 -27.86 48.38 -58.81
CA LYS A 176 -28.55 48.58 -60.08
C LYS A 176 -27.64 49.39 -60.99
#